data_AF-A0A2N9ARV8-F1
#
_entry.id   AF-A0A2N9ARV8-F1
#
_cell.length_a   1.000
_cell.length_b   1.000
_cell.length_c   1.000
_cell.angle_alpha   90.00
_cell.angle_beta   90.00
_cell.angle_gamma   90.00
#
_symmetry.space_group_name_H-M   'P 1'
#
loop_
_entity.id
_entity.type
_entity.pdbx_description
1 polymer ?
#
loop_
_entity_poly.entity_id
_entity_poly.type
_entity_poly.pdbx_seq_one_letter_code
_entity_poly.pdbx_strand_id
1 'polypeptide(L)'
;MPDLETLHLVARAITPPKRPRRFDTRFFAVDRKAVVAERPGIVGPDAELTELAWVDLDAARKLDLPRITRVILDDLEAAADAGFPPYRPIPFYFERRGKGVREEI
;
A
#
# COMPACT_ATOMS: atom_id res chain seq x y z
N MET A 1 -4.92 -21.78 9.98
CA MET A 1 -5.44 -20.68 9.13
C MET A 1 -4.56 -19.46 9.35
N PRO A 2 -4.33 -18.60 8.34
CA PRO A 2 -3.58 -17.35 8.54
C PRO A 2 -4.34 -16.41 9.48
N ASP A 3 -3.62 -15.68 10.33
CA ASP A 3 -4.17 -14.61 11.16
C ASP A 3 -4.24 -13.32 10.33
N LEU A 4 -5.43 -12.72 10.27
CA LEU A 4 -5.70 -11.49 9.53
C LEU A 4 -6.12 -10.34 10.46
N GLU A 5 -6.27 -10.59 11.77
CA GLU A 5 -6.82 -9.59 12.72
C GLU A 5 -5.91 -8.37 12.84
N THR A 6 -4.62 -8.55 12.62
CA THR A 6 -3.60 -7.48 12.69
C THR A 6 -3.43 -6.72 11.37
N LEU A 7 -4.06 -7.15 10.27
CA LEU A 7 -3.94 -6.51 8.97
C LEU A 7 -5.06 -5.48 8.77
N HIS A 8 -4.67 -4.24 8.56
CA HIS A 8 -5.60 -3.17 8.18
C HIS A 8 -5.62 -3.01 6.67
N LEU A 9 -6.78 -3.21 6.04
CA LEU A 9 -6.96 -2.82 4.64
C LEU A 9 -6.91 -1.29 4.56
N VAL A 10 -5.95 -0.76 3.79
CA VAL A 10 -5.74 0.68 3.62
C VAL A 10 -6.57 1.20 2.46
N ALA A 11 -6.42 0.54 1.29
CA ALA A 11 -7.05 0.95 0.05
C ALA A 11 -7.05 -0.21 -0.98
N ARG A 12 -7.78 -0.02 -2.07
CA ARG A 12 -7.73 -0.85 -3.28
C ARG A 12 -7.45 0.02 -4.49
N ALA A 13 -6.66 -0.46 -5.44
CA ALA A 13 -6.41 0.25 -6.70
C ALA A 13 -6.31 -0.69 -7.89
N ILE A 14 -7.01 -0.38 -8.98
CA ILE A 14 -6.92 -1.09 -10.25
C ILE A 14 -6.12 -0.26 -11.25
N THR A 15 -5.12 -0.87 -11.88
CA THR A 15 -4.36 -0.23 -12.95
C THR A 15 -5.26 0.15 -14.14
N PRO A 16 -5.11 1.36 -14.70
CA PRO A 16 -5.84 1.81 -15.89
C PRO A 16 -5.80 0.83 -17.08
N PRO A 17 -6.89 0.71 -17.87
CA PRO A 17 -7.01 -0.26 -18.98
C PRO A 17 -5.93 -0.18 -20.07
N LYS A 18 -5.29 0.98 -20.28
CA LYS A 18 -4.32 1.21 -21.36
C LYS A 18 -2.87 0.83 -20.99
N ARG A 19 -2.64 0.25 -19.83
CA ARG A 19 -1.30 -0.22 -19.42
C ARG A 19 -1.10 -1.67 -19.88
N PRO A 20 0.08 -2.02 -20.42
CA PRO A 20 0.36 -3.37 -20.93
C PRO A 20 0.31 -4.45 -19.83
N ARG A 21 0.51 -4.04 -18.57
CA ARG A 21 0.33 -4.86 -17.37
C ARG A 21 -0.66 -4.16 -16.45
N ARG A 22 -1.56 -4.94 -15.85
CA ARG A 22 -2.59 -4.44 -14.94
C ARG A 22 -2.65 -5.28 -13.69
N PHE A 23 -2.89 -4.60 -12.58
CA PHE A 23 -3.03 -5.18 -11.27
C PHE A 23 -4.34 -4.71 -10.63
N ASP A 24 -4.92 -5.57 -9.79
CA ASP A 24 -5.98 -5.24 -8.84
C ASP A 24 -5.39 -5.34 -7.44
N THR A 25 -4.76 -4.25 -7.02
CA THR A 25 -3.91 -4.21 -5.83
C THR A 25 -4.73 -3.86 -4.60
N ARG A 26 -4.51 -4.60 -3.52
CA ARG A 26 -4.99 -4.26 -2.17
C ARG A 26 -3.78 -3.87 -1.33
N PHE A 27 -3.88 -2.76 -0.64
CA PHE A 27 -2.82 -2.24 0.23
C PHE A 27 -3.19 -2.53 1.67
N PHE A 28 -2.26 -3.10 2.41
CA PHE A 28 -2.45 -3.45 3.83
C PHE A 28 -1.39 -2.73 4.68
N ALA A 29 -1.76 -2.41 5.91
CA ALA A 29 -0.86 -1.95 6.95
C ALA A 29 -0.88 -2.95 8.12
N VAL A 30 0.25 -3.07 8.81
CA VAL A 30 0.42 -3.94 9.98
C VAL A 30 1.43 -3.30 10.92
N ASP A 31 1.20 -3.42 12.24
CA ASP A 31 2.20 -3.01 13.23
C ASP A 31 3.44 -3.90 13.12
N ARG A 32 4.64 -3.29 13.14
CA ARG A 32 5.91 -4.02 13.08
C ARG A 32 6.02 -5.10 14.17
N LYS A 33 5.39 -4.92 15.32
CA LYS A 33 5.35 -5.90 16.43
C LYS A 33 4.68 -7.22 16.05
N ALA A 34 3.83 -7.25 15.01
CA ALA A 34 3.21 -8.47 14.52
C ALA A 34 4.16 -9.33 13.66
N VAL A 35 5.31 -8.79 13.23
CA VAL A 35 6.30 -9.54 12.45
C VAL A 35 7.12 -10.45 13.37
N VAL A 36 6.85 -11.76 13.31
CA VAL A 36 7.45 -12.79 14.19
C VAL A 36 8.76 -13.41 13.68
N ALA A 37 9.09 -13.22 12.40
CA ALA A 37 10.29 -13.78 11.79
C ALA A 37 10.81 -12.89 10.66
N GLU A 38 12.13 -12.78 10.56
CA GLU A 38 12.82 -12.10 9.45
C GLU A 38 13.65 -13.10 8.66
N ARG A 39 13.82 -12.84 7.36
CA ARG A 39 14.58 -13.67 6.43
C ARG A 39 15.72 -12.84 5.86
N PRO A 40 16.96 -13.00 6.35
CA PRO A 40 18.10 -12.27 5.79
C PRO A 40 18.41 -12.75 4.37
N GLY A 41 19.10 -11.91 3.58
CA GLY A 41 19.59 -12.27 2.24
C GLY A 41 18.57 -12.17 1.10
N ILE A 42 17.35 -11.66 1.36
CA ILE A 42 16.35 -11.37 0.31
C ILE A 42 16.70 -10.10 -0.48
N VAL A 43 17.42 -9.18 0.16
CA VAL A 43 17.84 -7.89 -0.41
C VAL A 43 19.35 -7.88 -0.56
N GLY A 44 19.84 -7.53 -1.75
CA GLY A 44 21.27 -7.51 -2.06
C GLY A 44 21.56 -7.15 -3.53
N PRO A 45 22.83 -6.91 -3.89
CA PRO A 45 23.21 -6.36 -5.20
C PRO A 45 22.80 -7.25 -6.39
N ASP A 46 22.74 -8.58 -6.18
CA ASP A 46 22.39 -9.55 -7.20
C ASP A 46 20.93 -10.06 -7.09
N ALA A 47 20.13 -9.50 -6.16
CA ALA A 47 18.74 -9.88 -5.95
C ALA A 47 17.77 -8.97 -6.73
N GLU A 48 16.50 -9.38 -6.86
CA GLU A 48 15.45 -8.53 -7.47
C GLU A 48 15.27 -7.21 -6.70
N LEU A 49 15.36 -7.26 -5.38
CA LEU A 49 15.37 -6.09 -4.50
C LEU A 49 16.80 -5.80 -4.06
N THR A 50 17.33 -4.63 -4.42
CA THR A 50 18.73 -4.29 -4.16
C THR A 50 18.93 -3.47 -2.89
N GLU A 51 17.90 -2.75 -2.43
CA GLU A 51 17.97 -1.86 -1.27
C GLU A 51 16.73 -2.01 -0.37
N LEU A 52 16.94 -1.88 0.94
CA LEU A 52 15.89 -1.85 1.96
C LEU A 52 16.12 -0.64 2.86
N ALA A 53 15.09 0.18 3.02
CA ALA A 53 15.11 1.34 3.90
C ALA A 53 13.83 1.40 4.74
N TRP A 54 14.01 1.79 6.00
CA TRP A 54 12.92 2.16 6.90
C TRP A 54 12.89 3.69 6.98
N VAL A 55 11.79 4.28 6.52
CA VAL A 55 11.62 5.74 6.42
C VAL A 55 10.30 6.14 7.02
N ASP A 56 10.22 7.36 7.55
CA ASP A 56 8.94 7.98 7.90
C ASP A 56 8.15 8.37 6.64
N LEU A 57 6.88 8.75 6.80
CA LEU A 57 6.00 9.07 5.68
C LEU A 57 6.48 10.29 4.88
N ASP A 58 7.07 11.29 5.55
CA ASP A 58 7.59 12.49 4.89
C ASP A 58 8.82 12.21 4.02
N ALA A 59 9.71 11.33 4.48
CA ALA A 59 10.83 10.83 3.70
C ALA A 59 10.36 9.90 2.57
N ALA A 60 9.39 9.02 2.83
CA ALA A 60 8.81 8.13 1.81
C ALA A 60 8.24 8.92 0.62
N ARG A 61 7.55 10.03 0.87
CA ARG A 61 6.98 10.91 -0.17
C ARG A 61 8.04 11.53 -1.10
N LYS A 62 9.29 11.63 -0.66
CA LYS A 62 10.41 12.20 -1.44
C LYS A 62 11.08 11.15 -2.34
N LEU A 63 10.75 9.87 -2.21
CA LEU A 63 11.27 8.80 -3.05
C LEU A 63 10.61 8.81 -4.44
N ASP A 64 11.29 8.23 -5.43
CA ASP A 64 10.73 8.02 -6.77
C ASP A 64 9.69 6.90 -6.77
N LEU A 65 8.48 7.24 -6.36
CA LEU A 65 7.37 6.31 -6.23
C LEU A 65 6.40 6.39 -7.43
N PRO A 66 5.71 5.28 -7.76
CA PRO A 66 4.53 5.36 -8.61
C PRO A 66 3.48 6.29 -7.99
N ARG A 67 2.74 7.02 -8.84
CA ARG A 67 1.68 7.95 -8.38
C ARG A 67 0.70 7.31 -7.40
N ILE A 68 0.28 6.07 -7.66
CA ILE A 68 -0.67 5.38 -6.78
C ILE A 68 -0.08 5.17 -5.38
N THR A 69 1.19 4.81 -5.26
CA THR A 69 1.83 4.60 -3.96
C THR A 69 1.84 5.88 -3.13
N ARG A 70 2.11 7.05 -3.72
CA ARG A 70 2.00 8.34 -3.02
C ARG A 70 0.58 8.60 -2.48
N VAL A 71 -0.43 8.35 -3.30
CA VAL A 71 -1.84 8.47 -2.87
C VAL A 71 -2.14 7.55 -1.69
N ILE A 72 -1.63 6.31 -1.72
CA ILE A 72 -1.83 5.36 -0.62
C ILE A 72 -1.10 5.79 0.66
N LEU A 73 0.04 6.47 0.58
CA LEU A 73 0.70 7.02 1.78
C LEU A 73 -0.19 8.04 2.49
N ASP A 74 -0.93 8.87 1.74
CA ASP A 74 -1.86 9.85 2.32
C ASP A 74 -3.08 9.17 2.94
N ASP A 75 -3.64 8.14 2.29
CA ASP A 75 -4.73 7.33 2.87
C ASP A 75 -4.27 6.53 4.10
N LEU A 76 -3.01 6.07 4.11
CA LEU A 76 -2.39 5.37 5.24
C LEU A 76 -2.26 6.30 6.46
N GLU A 77 -1.73 7.51 6.25
CA GLU A 77 -1.56 8.50 7.32
C GLU A 77 -2.91 8.86 7.95
N ALA A 78 -3.92 9.17 7.12
CA ALA A 78 -5.26 9.48 7.60
C ALA A 78 -5.90 8.31 8.37
N ALA A 79 -5.68 7.06 7.92
CA ALA A 79 -6.18 5.89 8.62
C ALA A 79 -5.43 5.66 9.95
N ALA A 80 -4.12 5.92 9.99
CA ALA A 80 -3.31 5.80 11.19
C ALA A 80 -3.66 6.86 12.25
N ASP A 81 -3.85 8.12 11.83
CA ASP A 81 -4.28 9.22 12.71
C ASP A 81 -5.65 8.95 13.35
N ALA A 82 -6.54 8.27 12.61
CA ALA A 82 -7.84 7.83 13.11
C ALA A 82 -7.77 6.56 13.99
N GLY A 83 -6.60 5.91 14.10
CA GLY A 83 -6.42 4.68 14.87
C GLY A 83 -6.97 3.42 14.19
N PHE A 84 -7.04 3.39 12.85
CA PHE A 84 -7.59 2.29 12.05
C PHE A 84 -8.96 1.76 12.53
N PRO A 85 -9.99 2.61 12.60
CA PRO A 85 -11.29 2.20 13.13
C PRO A 85 -11.89 1.04 12.31
N PRO A 86 -12.52 0.06 12.97
CA PRO A 86 -13.15 -1.05 12.28
C PRO A 86 -14.31 -0.55 11.41
N TYR A 87 -14.57 -1.23 10.29
CA TYR A 87 -15.65 -0.93 9.35
C TYR A 87 -15.61 0.48 8.73
N ARG A 88 -14.45 1.16 8.75
CA ARG A 88 -14.27 2.45 8.07
C ARG A 88 -14.42 2.27 6.54
N PRO A 89 -14.90 3.29 5.82
CA PRO A 89 -14.89 3.28 4.36
C PRO A 89 -13.47 3.10 3.82
N ILE A 90 -13.31 2.21 2.84
CA ILE A 90 -12.01 1.92 2.22
C ILE A 90 -11.91 2.60 0.85
N PRO A 91 -10.93 3.49 0.62
CA PRO A 91 -10.72 4.12 -0.68
C PRO A 91 -10.47 3.08 -1.78
N PHE A 92 -11.19 3.23 -2.89
CA PHE A 92 -11.06 2.40 -4.08
C PHE A 92 -10.79 3.26 -5.33
N TYR A 93 -9.60 3.06 -5.92
CA TYR A 93 -9.12 3.81 -7.07
C TYR A 93 -9.20 2.97 -8.35
N PHE A 94 -9.83 3.50 -9.39
CA PHE A 94 -9.88 2.85 -10.71
C PHE A 94 -10.12 3.86 -11.83
N GLU A 95 -10.15 3.39 -13.08
CA GLU A 95 -10.51 4.22 -14.23
C GLU A 95 -11.84 3.76 -14.82
N ARG A 96 -12.77 4.71 -15.01
CA ARG A 96 -14.06 4.49 -15.69
C ARG A 96 -14.20 5.50 -16.82
N ARG A 97 -14.40 5.01 -18.05
CA ARG A 97 -14.56 5.85 -19.26
C ARG A 97 -13.44 6.88 -19.44
N GLY A 98 -12.18 6.46 -19.22
CA GLY A 98 -11.00 7.31 -19.37
C GLY A 98 -10.77 8.31 -18.24
N LYS A 99 -11.56 8.27 -17.16
CA LYS A 99 -11.44 9.16 -16.00
C LYS A 99 -11.04 8.37 -14.77
N GLY A 100 -10.06 8.88 -14.02
CA GLY A 100 -9.75 8.37 -12.69
C GLY A 100 -10.93 8.59 -11.75
N VAL A 101 -11.31 7.56 -11.01
CA VAL A 101 -12.42 7.53 -10.06
C VAL A 101 -11.88 7.11 -8.70
N ARG A 102 -12.36 7.76 -7.64
CA ARG A 102 -12.24 7.34 -6.25
C ARG A 102 -13.64 7.07 -5.72
N GLU A 103 -13.89 5.85 -5.29
CA GLU A 103 -15.09 5.43 -4.57
C GLU A 103 -14.69 4.88 -3.20
N GLU A 104 -15.67 4.58 -2.34
CA GLU A 104 -15.44 3.94 -1.05
C GLU A 104 -16.16 2.59 -1.04
N ILE A 105 -15.52 1.57 -0.48
CA ILE A 105 -16.04 0.21 -0.34
C ILE A 105 -16.04 -0.24 1.12
#